data_AF-X1A0B8-F1
#
_entry.id   AF-X1A0B8-F1
#
_cell.length_a   1.000
_cell.length_b   1.000
_cell.length_c   1.000
_cell.angle_alpha   90.00
_cell.angle_beta   90.00
_cell.angle_gamma   90.00
#
_symmetry.space_group_name_H-M   'P 1'
#
loop_
_entity.id
_entity.type
_entity.pdbx_description
1 polymer ?
#
loop_
_entity_poly.entity_id
_entity_poly.type
_entity_poly.pdbx_seq_one_letter_code
_entity_poly.pdbx_strand_id
1 'polypeptide(L)'
;AAILMLADSTEAAVRSIDKMTPKKIEQMISDIFEDRLKDGQLNESDMTIKEVNTVKGTLVDGLISIYHSRLSYTESNSKTKADLEAKVETK
;
A
#
# COMPACT_ATOMS: atom_id res chain seq x y z
N ALA A 1 17.57 0.15 -13.16
CA ALA A 1 18.16 -0.14 -11.82
C ALA A 1 17.32 0.45 -10.68
N ALA A 2 16.94 1.74 -10.74
CA ALA A 2 16.19 2.44 -9.68
C ALA A 2 14.94 1.70 -9.16
N ILE A 3 14.05 1.22 -10.05
CA ILE A 3 12.84 0.48 -9.65
C ILE A 3 13.18 -0.79 -8.86
N LEU A 4 14.20 -1.54 -9.29
CA LEU A 4 14.63 -2.76 -8.60
C LEU A 4 15.15 -2.46 -7.20
N MET A 5 15.99 -1.42 -7.06
CA MET A 5 16.50 -0.97 -5.77
C MET A 5 15.36 -0.55 -4.82
N LEU A 6 14.38 0.21 -5.33
CA LEU A 6 13.22 0.64 -4.56
C LEU A 6 12.39 -0.56 -4.11
N ALA A 7 12.10 -1.49 -5.04
CA ALA A 7 11.32 -2.68 -4.74
C ALA A 7 12.00 -3.55 -3.65
N ASP A 8 13.29 -3.86 -3.80
CA ASP A 8 14.06 -4.65 -2.84
C ASP A 8 14.10 -3.99 -1.46
N SER A 9 14.44 -2.68 -1.41
CA SER A 9 14.48 -1.93 -0.15
C SER A 9 13.12 -1.92 0.56
N THR A 10 12.03 -1.73 -0.19
CA THR A 10 10.69 -1.72 0.41
C THR A 10 10.22 -3.09 0.87
N GLU A 11 10.51 -4.17 0.12
CA GLU A 11 10.16 -5.53 0.55
C GLU A 11 10.89 -5.90 1.82
N ALA A 12 12.21 -5.67 1.87
CA ALA A 12 13.03 -6.00 3.03
C ALA A 12 12.59 -5.21 4.27
N ALA A 13 12.31 -3.90 4.11
CA ALA A 13 11.84 -3.08 5.21
C ALA A 13 10.46 -3.51 5.69
N VAL A 14 9.49 -3.67 4.79
CA VAL A 14 8.14 -4.11 5.14
C VAL A 14 8.18 -5.47 5.82
N ARG A 15 8.93 -6.43 5.29
CA ARG A 15 9.11 -7.78 5.85
C ARG A 15 9.57 -7.77 7.31
N SER A 16 10.28 -6.74 7.74
CA SER A 16 10.80 -6.59 9.11
C SER A 16 9.78 -6.03 10.13
N ILE A 17 8.57 -5.63 9.69
CA ILE A 17 7.53 -5.11 10.58
C ILE A 17 6.89 -6.26 11.38
N ASP A 18 7.00 -6.24 12.71
CA ASP A 18 6.39 -7.28 13.57
C ASP A 18 4.86 -7.40 13.43
N LYS A 19 4.16 -6.27 13.39
CA LYS A 19 2.69 -6.19 13.26
C LYS A 19 2.33 -5.42 11.99
N MET A 20 2.23 -6.14 10.87
CA MET A 20 1.79 -5.58 9.59
C MET A 20 0.35 -5.06 9.69
N THR A 21 0.18 -3.77 9.37
CA THR A 21 -1.11 -3.17 9.05
C THR A 21 -0.97 -2.38 7.75
N PRO A 22 -2.04 -2.19 6.96
CA PRO A 22 -1.93 -1.47 5.69
C PRO A 22 -1.34 -0.07 5.85
N LYS A 23 -1.76 0.64 6.90
CA LYS A 23 -1.23 1.97 7.24
C LYS A 23 0.26 1.97 7.56
N LYS A 24 0.77 0.96 8.26
CA LYS A 24 2.20 0.86 8.59
C LYS A 24 3.04 0.55 7.35
N ILE A 25 2.52 -0.29 6.46
CA ILE A 25 3.15 -0.61 5.18
C ILE A 25 3.25 0.66 4.31
N GLU A 26 2.14 1.37 4.16
CA GLU A 26 2.08 2.63 3.38
C GLU A 26 3.05 3.68 3.92
N GLN A 27 3.08 3.87 5.25
CA GLN A 27 3.99 4.82 5.88
C GLN A 27 5.45 4.44 5.64
N MET A 28 5.81 3.18 5.88
CA MET A 28 7.20 2.72 5.71
C MET A 28 7.68 2.87 4.27
N ILE A 29 6.84 2.52 3.30
CA ILE A 29 7.17 2.70 1.89
C ILE A 29 7.32 4.19 1.56
N SER A 30 6.45 5.05 2.09
CA SER A 30 6.55 6.50 1.87
C SER A 30 7.85 7.08 2.43
N ASP A 31 8.22 6.69 3.65
CA ASP A 31 9.45 7.14 4.30
C ASP A 31 10.69 6.75 3.47
N ILE A 32 10.76 5.50 3.00
CA ILE A 32 11.86 5.03 2.14
C ILE A 32 11.95 5.86 0.86
N PHE A 33 10.83 6.11 0.19
CA PHE A 33 10.82 6.89 -1.05
C PHE A 33 11.28 8.33 -0.82
N GLU A 34 10.83 8.95 0.27
CA GLU A 34 11.27 10.28 0.65
C GLU A 34 12.76 10.33 0.96
N ASP A 35 13.28 9.38 1.73
CA ASP A 35 14.70 9.32 2.07
C ASP A 35 15.55 9.17 0.81
N ARG A 36 15.17 8.27 -0.11
CA ARG A 36 15.90 8.07 -1.38
C ARG A 36 15.89 9.32 -2.28
N LEU A 37 14.78 10.07 -2.28
CA LEU A 37 14.67 11.34 -3.01
C LEU A 37 15.52 12.44 -2.35
N LYS A 38 15.45 12.58 -1.02
CA LYS A 38 16.21 13.58 -0.25
C LYS A 38 17.72 13.36 -0.34
N ASP A 39 18.14 12.08 -0.33
CA ASP A 39 19.53 11.67 -0.48
C ASP A 39 20.05 11.79 -1.93
N GLY A 40 19.16 12.11 -2.89
CA GLY A 40 19.53 12.24 -4.31
C GLY A 40 19.88 10.92 -5.00
N GLN A 41 19.51 9.77 -4.44
CA GLN A 41 19.88 8.45 -4.98
C GLN A 41 19.21 8.15 -6.34
N LEU A 42 18.19 8.92 -6.71
CA LEU A 42 17.50 8.82 -7.98
C LEU A 42 17.97 9.85 -9.02
N ASN A 43 18.93 10.73 -8.69
CA ASN A 43 19.35 11.85 -9.54
C ASN A 43 19.99 11.40 -10.87
N GLU A 44 20.65 10.23 -10.87
CA GLU A 44 21.25 9.65 -12.07
C GLU A 44 20.31 8.67 -12.80
N SER A 45 19.06 8.58 -12.36
CA SER A 45 18.04 7.80 -13.05
C SER A 45 17.18 8.70 -13.93
N ASP A 46 16.78 8.21 -15.10
CA ASP A 46 15.84 8.92 -15.99
C ASP A 46 14.39 8.91 -15.49
N MET A 47 14.16 8.59 -14.21
CA MET A 47 12.82 8.52 -13.63
C MET A 47 12.28 9.92 -13.31
N THR A 48 11.10 10.21 -13.83
CA THR A 48 10.35 11.39 -13.42
C THR A 48 9.73 11.22 -12.04
N ILE A 49 9.49 12.31 -11.33
CA ILE A 49 8.76 12.29 -10.03
C ILE A 49 7.38 11.65 -10.16
N LYS A 50 6.73 11.80 -11.33
CA LYS A 50 5.44 11.14 -11.60
C LYS A 50 5.60 9.62 -11.60
N GLU A 51 6.61 9.09 -12.28
CA GLU A 51 6.88 7.65 -12.32
C GLU A 51 7.29 7.10 -10.96
N VAL A 52 8.10 7.84 -10.19
CA VAL A 52 8.43 7.48 -8.81
C VAL A 52 7.16 7.33 -7.97
N ASN A 53 6.21 8.26 -8.08
CA ASN A 53 4.94 8.17 -7.37
C ASN A 53 4.07 6.99 -7.85
N THR A 54 4.05 6.71 -9.15
CA THR A 54 3.35 5.53 -9.69
C THR A 54 3.93 4.24 -9.11
N VAL A 55 5.26 4.10 -9.13
CA VAL A 55 5.95 2.92 -8.58
C VAL A 55 5.65 2.79 -7.08
N LYS A 56 5.68 3.89 -6.32
CA LYS A 56 5.31 3.89 -4.90
C LYS A 56 3.92 3.31 -4.67
N GLY A 57 2.92 3.79 -5.41
CA GLY A 57 1.54 3.31 -5.30
C GLY A 57 1.41 1.82 -5.64
N THR A 58 2.04 1.38 -6.74
CA THR A 58 2.05 -0.04 -7.12
C THR A 58 2.69 -0.94 -6.07
N LEU A 59 3.78 -0.49 -5.42
CA LEU A 59 4.43 -1.25 -4.35
C LEU A 59 3.57 -1.29 -3.09
N VAL A 60 2.90 -0.20 -2.72
CA VAL A 60 1.95 -0.17 -1.59
C VAL A 60 0.84 -1.19 -1.80
N ASP A 61 0.15 -1.13 -2.96
CA ASP A 61 -0.96 -2.04 -3.26
C ASP A 61 -0.49 -3.50 -3.33
N GLY A 62 0.66 -3.75 -3.97
CA GLY A 62 1.25 -5.07 -4.10
C GLY A 62 1.65 -5.68 -2.77
N LEU A 63 2.34 -4.93 -1.91
CA LEU A 63 2.80 -5.42 -0.61
C LEU A 63 1.64 -5.58 0.37
N ILE A 64 0.66 -4.66 0.37
CA ILE A 64 -0.58 -4.86 1.13
C ILE A 64 -1.27 -6.15 0.66
N SER A 65 -1.41 -6.35 -0.64
CA SER A 65 -2.00 -7.57 -1.19
C SER A 65 -1.23 -8.82 -0.74
N ILE A 66 0.10 -8.87 -0.84
CA ILE A 66 0.89 -10.04 -0.44
C ILE A 66 0.74 -10.36 1.07
N TYR A 67 0.84 -9.34 1.92
CA TYR A 67 0.85 -9.53 3.38
C TYR A 67 -0.55 -9.62 4.01
N HIS A 68 -1.59 -9.11 3.34
CA HIS A 68 -2.98 -9.17 3.82
C HIS A 68 -3.89 -10.16 3.05
N SER A 69 -3.55 -10.59 1.83
CA SER A 69 -4.31 -11.63 1.09
C SER A 69 -4.24 -13.01 1.74
N ARG A 70 -3.25 -13.26 2.60
CA ARG A 70 -3.10 -14.53 3.32
C ARG A 70 -3.90 -14.63 4.63
N LEU A 71 -4.55 -13.56 5.09
CA LEU A 71 -5.27 -13.55 6.39
C LEU A 71 -6.74 -13.10 6.36
N SER A 72 -7.35 -12.74 5.23
CA SER A 72 -8.78 -12.39 5.27
C SER A 72 -9.51 -12.56 3.94
N TYR A 73 -10.16 -13.72 3.78
CA TYR A 73 -11.61 -13.72 3.68
C TYR A 73 -12.16 -13.83 5.11
N THR A 74 -12.38 -12.71 5.79
CA THR A 74 -13.20 -12.62 7.00
C THR A 74 -13.82 -11.24 7.02
N GLU A 75 -14.95 -11.18 6.32
CA GLU A 75 -16.21 -10.56 6.69
C GLU A 75 -16.20 -9.17 7.37
N SER A 76 -16.91 -8.27 6.67
CA SER A 76 -17.85 -7.29 7.25
C SER A 76 -17.30 -5.95 7.75
N ASN A 77 -17.47 -4.93 6.91
CA ASN A 77 -18.50 -3.93 7.18
C ASN A 77 -19.00 -3.34 5.84
N SER A 78 -20.14 -3.83 5.34
CA SER A 78 -21.48 -3.32 5.66
C SER A 78 -21.82 -2.03 4.90
N LYS A 79 -22.06 -2.16 3.59
CA LYS A 79 -23.11 -1.37 2.92
C LYS A 79 -23.78 -2.27 1.90
N THR A 80 -25.11 -2.22 1.88
CA THR A 80 -26.03 -2.84 0.90
C THR A 80 -26.59 -4.20 1.34
N LYS A 81 -27.76 -4.16 2.01
CA LYS A 81 -29.06 -4.70 1.53
C LYS A 81 -30.06 -5.02 2.66
N ALA A 82 -29.76 -4.74 3.93
CA ALA A 82 -30.73 -4.90 5.03
C ALA A 82 -31.65 -3.68 5.24
N ASP A 83 -31.23 -2.47 4.84
CA ASP A 83 -32.01 -1.23 5.03
C ASP A 83 -33.10 -0.96 3.97
N LEU A 84 -33.25 -1.83 2.96
CA LEU A 84 -34.26 -1.64 1.89
C LEU A 84 -35.58 -2.36 2.16
N GLU A 85 -35.65 -3.32 3.09
CA GLU A 85 -36.86 -4.13 3.31
C GLU A 85 -37.70 -3.67 4.53
N ALA A 86 -37.19 -2.78 5.37
CA ALA A 86 -37.90 -2.31 6.58
C ALA A 86 -38.78 -1.05 6.39
N LYS A 87 -38.89 -0.49 5.17
CA LYS A 87 -39.75 0.68 4.90
C LYS A 87 -41.06 0.39 4.16
N VAL A 88 -41.36 -0.86 3.82
CA VAL A 88 -42.61 -1.19 3.09
C VAL A 88 -43.75 -1.61 4.03
N GLU A 89 -43.49 -1.93 5.30
CA GLU A 89 -44.53 -2.57 6.13
C GLU A 89 -44.70 -2.00 7.55
N THR A 90 -44.45 -0.71 7.78
CA THR A 90 -45.04 -0.01 8.96
C THR A 90 -45.00 1.51 8.84
N LYS A 91 -45.81 2.08 7.94
CA LYS A 91 -46.74 3.19 8.20
C LYS A 91 -47.49 3.61 6.95
#